data_AF-A0A853U7G3-F1
#
_entry.id   AF-A0A853U7G3-F1
#
_cell.length_a   1.000
_cell.length_b   1.000
_cell.length_c   1.000
_cell.angle_alpha   90.00
_cell.angle_beta   90.00
_cell.angle_gamma   90.00
#
_symmetry.space_group_name_H-M   'P 1'
#
loop_
_entity.id
_entity.type
_entity.pdbx_description
1 polymer ?
#
loop_
_entity_poly.entity_id
_entity_poly.type
_entity_poly.pdbx_seq_one_letter_code
_entity_poly.pdbx_strand_id
1 'polypeptide(L)'
;MIMDIIRAWVVGAVVFVVVDFILGLVLPFGSLMFLNFLCPLLAGVAAAAVHLWSGEGGWIRHAIAVLGAPILLSIYYALFTPWNLSTGILMDITTGALFALAATIGAVIVHVVERFVLSADA
;
A
#
# COMPACT_ATOMS: atom_id res chain seq x y z
N MET A 1 15.29 12.96 -6.19
CA MET A 1 15.09 12.08 -7.35
C MET A 1 15.04 10.59 -6.98
N ILE A 2 16.03 10.05 -6.26
CA ILE A 2 15.92 8.69 -5.67
C ILE A 2 15.57 8.74 -4.18
N MET A 3 16.05 9.77 -3.48
CA MET A 3 15.84 9.94 -2.03
C MET A 3 14.35 10.11 -1.66
N ASP A 4 13.56 10.72 -2.53
CA ASP A 4 12.12 10.88 -2.39
C ASP A 4 11.34 9.59 -2.66
N ILE A 5 11.80 8.76 -3.62
CA ILE A 5 11.27 7.39 -3.81
C ILE A 5 11.55 6.57 -2.55
N ILE A 6 12.78 6.58 -2.05
CA ILE A 6 13.17 5.88 -0.82
C ILE A 6 12.34 6.38 0.37
N ARG A 7 12.11 7.69 0.48
CA ARG A 7 11.28 8.26 1.54
C ARG A 7 9.83 7.74 1.45
N ALA A 8 9.24 7.72 0.26
CA ALA A 8 7.90 7.20 0.03
C ALA A 8 7.81 5.71 0.40
N TRP A 9 8.83 4.94 0.04
CA TRP A 9 8.94 3.53 0.39
C TRP A 9 9.05 3.31 1.91
N VAL A 10 9.91 4.07 2.59
CA VAL A 10 10.07 3.98 4.04
C VAL A 10 8.76 4.32 4.74
N VAL A 11 8.10 5.40 4.33
CA VAL A 11 6.82 5.80 4.95
C VAL A 11 5.74 4.77 4.68
N GLY A 12 5.58 4.32 3.43
CA GLY A 12 4.63 3.26 3.08
C GLY A 12 4.88 1.98 3.87
N ALA A 13 6.14 1.56 4.01
CA ALA A 13 6.52 0.38 4.76
C ALA A 13 6.23 0.51 6.26
N VAL A 14 6.57 1.64 6.87
CA VAL A 14 6.27 1.91 8.29
C VAL A 14 4.77 1.86 8.53
N VAL A 15 3.97 2.53 7.69
CA VAL A 15 2.51 2.51 7.83
C VAL A 15 1.97 1.10 7.67
N PHE A 16 2.44 0.34 6.68
CA PHE A 16 2.05 -1.05 6.49
C PHE A 16 2.29 -1.86 7.77
N VAL A 17 3.53 -1.86 8.27
CA VAL A 17 3.94 -2.69 9.42
C VAL A 17 3.25 -2.27 10.71
N VAL A 18 3.07 -0.96 10.94
CA VAL A 18 2.38 -0.47 12.13
C VAL A 18 0.91 -0.86 12.13
N VAL A 19 0.22 -0.68 11.00
CA VAL A 19 -1.19 -1.07 10.87
C VAL A 19 -1.32 -2.59 11.02
N ASP A 20 -0.44 -3.35 10.38
CA ASP A 20 -0.41 -4.81 10.47
C ASP A 20 -0.23 -5.30 11.92
N PHE A 21 0.75 -4.73 12.63
CA PHE A 21 0.99 -5.03 14.02
C PHE A 21 -0.22 -4.72 14.91
N ILE A 22 -0.84 -3.53 14.74
CA ILE A 22 -2.03 -3.14 15.50
C ILE A 22 -3.19 -4.10 15.22
N LEU A 23 -3.44 -4.45 13.96
CA LEU A 23 -4.48 -5.41 13.59
C LEU A 23 -4.20 -6.78 14.21
N GLY A 24 -2.95 -7.24 14.21
CA GLY A 24 -2.54 -8.49 14.84
C GLY A 24 -2.73 -8.53 16.36
N LEU A 25 -2.69 -7.38 17.04
CA LEU A 25 -2.97 -7.30 18.48
C LEU A 25 -4.47 -7.33 18.81
N VAL A 26 -5.30 -6.75 17.94
CA VAL A 26 -6.72 -6.50 18.22
C VAL A 26 -7.62 -7.59 17.63
N LEU A 27 -7.24 -8.17 16.50
CA LEU A 27 -8.09 -9.10 15.76
C LEU A 27 -7.77 -10.56 16.12
N PRO A 28 -8.79 -11.37 16.45
CA PRO A 28 -8.64 -12.82 16.51
C PRO A 28 -8.17 -13.34 15.14
N PHE A 29 -7.14 -14.20 15.14
CA PHE A 29 -6.64 -14.87 13.94
C PHE A 29 -7.80 -15.46 13.11
N GLY A 30 -7.88 -15.07 11.84
CA GLY A 30 -8.86 -15.59 10.88
C GLY A 30 -10.24 -14.94 10.88
N SER A 31 -10.55 -13.99 11.78
CA SER A 31 -11.93 -13.50 11.95
C SER A 31 -12.38 -12.37 11.03
N LEU A 32 -11.48 -11.61 10.38
CA LEU A 32 -11.86 -10.46 9.52
C LEU A 32 -10.83 -10.23 8.39
N MET A 33 -10.72 -11.19 7.46
CA MET A 33 -9.70 -11.13 6.38
C MET A 33 -9.72 -9.85 5.55
N PHE A 34 -10.86 -9.16 5.42
CA PHE A 34 -10.95 -7.91 4.66
C PHE A 34 -10.22 -6.74 5.35
N LEU A 35 -10.07 -6.75 6.67
CA LEU A 35 -9.31 -5.71 7.38
C LEU A 35 -7.81 -5.81 7.08
N ASN A 36 -7.34 -6.95 6.59
CA ASN A 36 -5.94 -7.10 6.16
C ASN A 36 -5.64 -6.27 4.91
N PHE A 37 -6.64 -5.87 4.12
CA PHE A 37 -6.45 -4.94 3.00
C PHE A 37 -6.22 -3.49 3.47
N LEU A 38 -6.45 -3.20 4.76
CA LEU A 38 -6.22 -1.86 5.31
C LEU A 38 -4.72 -1.51 5.34
N CYS A 39 -3.85 -2.49 5.61
CA CYS A 39 -2.39 -2.29 5.59
C CYS A 39 -1.88 -1.81 4.22
N PRO A 40 -2.09 -2.54 3.11
CA PRO A 40 -1.66 -2.07 1.79
C PRO A 40 -2.37 -0.79 1.37
N LEU A 41 -3.65 -0.61 1.71
CA LEU A 41 -4.39 0.60 1.38
C LEU A 41 -3.78 1.85 2.03
N LEU A 42 -3.58 1.83 3.35
CA LEU A 42 -3.02 2.96 4.08
C LEU A 42 -1.55 3.20 3.73
N ALA A 43 -0.79 2.13 3.43
CA ALA A 43 0.56 2.26 2.92
C ALA A 43 0.61 2.99 1.57
N GLY A 44 -0.32 2.67 0.66
CA GLY A 44 -0.48 3.36 -0.62
C GLY A 44 -0.88 4.84 -0.46
N VAL A 45 -1.81 5.14 0.45
CA VAL A 45 -2.17 6.53 0.81
C VAL A 45 -0.93 7.29 1.31
N ALA A 46 -0.22 6.73 2.28
CA ALA A 46 0.90 7.41 2.90
C ALA A 46 2.08 7.62 1.92
N ALA A 47 2.40 6.61 1.12
CA ALA A 47 3.44 6.72 0.09
C ALA A 47 3.07 7.76 -0.98
N ALA A 48 1.80 7.81 -1.41
CA ALA A 48 1.31 8.81 -2.36
C ALA A 48 1.32 10.23 -1.79
N ALA A 49 0.93 10.39 -0.53
CA ALA A 49 0.93 11.69 0.15
C ALA A 49 2.34 12.25 0.36
N VAL A 50 3.35 11.38 0.50
CA VAL A 50 4.75 11.79 0.65
C VAL A 50 5.42 12.04 -0.69
N HIS A 51 5.07 11.26 -1.72
CA HIS A 51 5.56 11.43 -3.09
C HIS A 51 4.55 12.22 -3.94
N LEU A 52 3.83 13.18 -3.34
CA LEU A 52 2.91 14.09 -4.05
C LEU A 52 3.56 14.55 -5.36
N TRP A 53 2.74 14.74 -6.38
CA TRP A 53 3.17 14.78 -7.78
C TRP A 53 4.14 15.94 -8.03
N SER A 54 5.43 15.72 -7.75
CA SER A 54 6.45 16.75 -7.74
C SER A 54 6.92 17.12 -9.14
N GLY A 55 6.09 16.90 -10.18
CA GLY A 55 6.34 17.24 -11.57
C GLY A 55 7.49 16.49 -12.27
N GLU A 56 8.45 15.94 -11.53
CA GLU A 56 9.67 15.36 -12.10
C GLU A 56 9.54 13.85 -12.31
N GLY A 57 9.55 13.42 -13.58
CA GLY A 57 9.73 12.02 -13.99
C GLY A 57 8.47 11.23 -14.35
N GLY A 58 7.30 11.86 -14.38
CA GLY A 58 6.06 11.30 -14.96
C GLY A 58 5.41 10.16 -14.16
N TRP A 59 4.31 9.63 -14.72
CA TRP A 59 3.42 8.67 -14.06
C TRP A 59 4.10 7.35 -13.68
N ILE A 60 5.03 6.86 -14.50
CA ILE A 60 5.74 5.59 -14.23
C ILE A 60 6.58 5.70 -12.96
N ARG A 61 7.33 6.79 -12.82
CA ARG A 61 8.14 7.04 -11.62
C ARG A 61 7.27 7.17 -10.38
N HIS A 62 6.16 7.89 -10.50
CA HIS A 62 5.20 8.03 -9.42
C HIS A 62 4.63 6.66 -9.00
N ALA A 63 4.22 5.83 -9.95
CA ALA A 63 3.73 4.48 -9.67
C ALA A 63 4.78 3.62 -8.94
N ILE A 64 6.06 3.67 -9.36
CA ILE A 64 7.15 2.96 -8.68
C ILE A 64 7.34 3.48 -7.25
N ALA A 65 7.30 4.79 -7.06
CA ALA A 65 7.51 5.41 -5.76
C ALA A 65 6.40 5.09 -4.77
N VAL A 66 5.16 5.02 -5.24
CA VAL A 66 4.01 4.80 -4.37
C VAL A 66 3.71 3.32 -4.16
N LEU A 67 3.85 2.49 -5.19
CA LEU A 67 3.43 1.09 -5.15
C LEU A 67 4.57 0.11 -4.86
N GLY A 68 5.83 0.51 -5.05
CA GLY A 68 6.98 -0.37 -4.88
C GLY A 68 7.01 -1.07 -3.52
N ALA A 69 7.13 -0.30 -2.43
CA ALA A 69 7.17 -0.88 -1.08
C ALA A 69 5.87 -1.59 -0.67
N PRO A 70 4.66 -1.02 -0.88
CA PRO A 70 3.42 -1.71 -0.56
C PRO A 70 3.27 -3.06 -1.28
N ILE A 71 3.60 -3.14 -2.58
CA ILE A 71 3.51 -4.40 -3.34
C ILE A 71 4.55 -5.41 -2.84
N LEU A 72 5.80 -5.00 -2.62
CA LEU A 72 6.86 -5.90 -2.14
C LEU A 72 6.53 -6.47 -0.76
N LEU A 73 6.04 -5.64 0.16
CA LEU A 73 5.58 -6.10 1.46
C LEU A 73 4.36 -7.01 1.33
N SER A 74 3.43 -6.68 0.45
CA SER A 74 2.26 -7.53 0.19
C SER A 74 2.64 -8.93 -0.31
N ILE A 75 3.61 -9.01 -1.22
CA ILE A 75 4.15 -10.28 -1.72
C ILE A 75 4.84 -11.05 -0.58
N TYR A 76 5.69 -10.38 0.20
CA TYR A 76 6.35 -11.01 1.35
C TYR A 76 5.33 -11.58 2.34
N TYR A 77 4.29 -10.80 2.66
CA TYR A 77 3.25 -11.24 3.58
C TYR A 77 2.42 -12.39 3.01
N ALA A 78 2.01 -12.31 1.74
CA ALA A 78 1.29 -13.40 1.08
C ALA A 78 2.08 -14.72 1.10
N LEU A 79 3.40 -14.68 0.93
CA LEU A 79 4.24 -15.87 0.83
C LEU A 79 4.70 -16.44 2.19
N PHE A 80 4.98 -15.60 3.19
CA PHE A 80 5.81 -16.00 4.33
C PHE A 80 5.17 -15.81 5.72
N THR A 81 3.95 -15.30 5.81
CA THR A 81 3.38 -14.94 7.12
C THR A 81 2.10 -15.71 7.47
N PRO A 82 1.76 -15.85 8.78
CA PRO A 82 0.77 -16.82 9.27
C PRO A 82 -0.67 -16.65 8.77
N TRP A 83 -1.00 -15.50 8.17
CA TRP A 83 -2.26 -15.29 7.43
C TRP A 83 -2.38 -16.20 6.22
N ASN A 84 -1.25 -16.70 5.70
CA ASN A 84 -1.24 -17.70 4.67
C ASN A 84 -1.65 -19.06 5.24
N LEU A 85 -2.95 -19.24 5.46
CA LEU A 85 -3.61 -20.53 5.67
C LEU A 85 -3.66 -21.35 4.36
N SER A 86 -2.64 -21.22 3.50
CA SER A 86 -2.64 -21.59 2.08
C SER A 86 -3.35 -22.91 1.79
N THR A 87 -4.35 -22.83 0.91
CA THR A 87 -4.93 -23.98 0.22
C THR A 87 -4.35 -24.17 -1.20
N GLY A 88 -3.29 -23.43 -1.57
CA GLY A 88 -2.56 -23.57 -2.84
C GLY A 88 -2.08 -22.25 -3.48
N ILE A 89 -1.17 -22.36 -4.47
CA ILE A 89 -0.49 -21.25 -5.19
C ILE A 89 -1.46 -20.21 -5.76
N LEU A 90 -2.64 -20.63 -6.20
CA LEU A 90 -3.64 -19.71 -6.77
C LEU A 90 -4.17 -18.70 -5.76
N MET A 91 -4.32 -19.11 -4.49
CA MET A 91 -4.76 -18.22 -3.41
C MET A 91 -3.70 -17.20 -3.04
N ASP A 92 -2.42 -17.59 -3.06
CA ASP A 92 -1.30 -16.68 -2.80
C ASP A 92 -1.22 -15.58 -3.86
N ILE A 93 -1.33 -15.96 -5.14
CA ILE A 93 -1.34 -15.01 -6.26
C ILE A 93 -2.55 -14.06 -6.15
N THR A 94 -3.73 -14.60 -5.87
CA THR A 94 -4.96 -13.81 -5.73
C THR A 94 -4.85 -12.81 -4.57
N THR A 95 -4.30 -13.23 -3.43
CA THR A 95 -4.08 -12.38 -2.26
C THR A 95 -3.09 -11.26 -2.58
N GLY A 96 -1.96 -11.59 -3.22
CA GLY A 96 -0.98 -10.60 -3.66
C GLY A 96 -1.58 -9.57 -4.64
N ALA A 97 -2.40 -10.02 -5.59
CA ALA A 97 -3.08 -9.13 -6.53
C ALA A 97 -4.08 -8.19 -5.85
N LEU A 98 -4.87 -8.70 -4.90
CA LEU A 98 -5.81 -7.88 -4.13
C LEU A 98 -5.09 -6.87 -3.23
N PHE A 99 -3.93 -7.21 -2.68
CA PHE A 99 -3.14 -6.28 -1.88
C PHE A 99 -2.53 -5.19 -2.76
N ALA A 100 -2.01 -5.54 -3.94
CA ALA A 100 -1.55 -4.55 -4.92
C ALA A 100 -2.67 -3.60 -5.36
N LEU A 101 -3.88 -4.12 -5.55
CA LEU A 101 -5.07 -3.33 -5.85
C LEU A 101 -5.40 -2.37 -4.69
N ALA A 102 -5.38 -2.84 -3.45
CA ALA A 102 -5.65 -2.01 -2.27
C ALA A 102 -4.66 -0.83 -2.16
N ALA A 103 -3.36 -1.08 -2.34
CA ALA A 103 -2.35 -0.02 -2.35
C ALA A 103 -2.57 0.99 -3.50
N THR A 104 -2.96 0.49 -4.67
CA THR A 104 -3.31 1.32 -5.83
C THR A 104 -4.52 2.21 -5.54
N ILE A 105 -5.56 1.67 -4.90
CA ILE A 105 -6.73 2.45 -4.48
C ILE A 105 -6.31 3.56 -3.53
N GLY A 106 -5.46 3.27 -2.54
CA GLY A 106 -4.92 4.28 -1.62
C GLY A 106 -4.20 5.41 -2.34
N ALA A 107 -3.36 5.08 -3.32
CA ALA A 107 -2.67 6.06 -4.16
C ALA A 107 -3.63 6.93 -4.97
N VAL A 108 -4.63 6.30 -5.59
CA VAL A 108 -5.65 6.99 -6.40
C VAL A 108 -6.49 7.94 -5.55
N ILE A 109 -6.84 7.56 -4.32
CA ILE A 109 -7.56 8.43 -3.38
C ILE A 109 -6.79 9.74 -3.19
N VAL A 110 -5.48 9.65 -2.91
CA VAL A 110 -4.65 10.85 -2.72
C VAL A 110 -4.62 11.71 -3.98
N HIS A 111 -4.47 11.11 -5.15
CA HIS A 111 -4.48 11.83 -6.43
C HIS A 111 -5.82 12.51 -6.71
N VAL A 112 -6.93 11.85 -6.43
CA VAL A 112 -8.27 12.42 -6.61
C VAL A 112 -8.47 13.60 -5.65
N VAL A 113 -8.07 13.45 -4.38
CA VAL A 113 -8.15 14.52 -3.38
C VAL A 113 -7.28 15.71 -3.77
N GLU A 114 -6.03 15.48 -4.16
CA GLU A 114 -5.14 16.53 -4.65
C GLU A 114 -5.78 17.29 -5.82
N ARG A 115 -6.28 16.57 -6.83
CA ARG A 115 -6.78 17.16 -8.07
C ARG A 115 -8.08 17.91 -7.91
N PHE A 116 -9.02 17.40 -7.12
CA PHE A 116 -10.40 17.91 -7.09
C PHE A 116 -10.76 18.65 -5.81
N VAL A 117 -10.03 18.43 -4.71
CA VAL A 117 -10.31 19.11 -3.44
C VAL A 117 -9.30 20.22 -3.22
N LEU A 118 -8.00 19.93 -3.37
CA LEU A 118 -6.95 20.88 -3.03
C LEU A 118 -6.61 21.83 -4.19
N SER A 119 -6.77 21.38 -5.44
CA SER A 119 -6.47 22.19 -6.63
C SER A 119 -7.67 22.95 -7.20
N ALA A 120 -8.88 22.73 -6.67
CA ALA A 120 -10.09 23.40 -7.14
C ALA A 120 -10.26 24.83 -6.57
N ASP A 121 -9.54 25.15 -5.48
CA ASP A 121 -9.59 26.43 -4.77
C ASP A 121 -8.35 27.31 -5.03
N ALA A 122 -7.46 26.92 -5.96
CA ALA A 122 -6.22 27.63 -6.32
C ALA A 122 -6.31 28.28 -7.70
#